data_AF-U5YN27-F1
#
_entry.id   AF-U5YN27-F1
#
_cell.length_a   1.000
_cell.length_b   1.000
_cell.length_c   1.000
_cell.angle_alpha   90.00
_cell.angle_beta   90.00
_cell.angle_gamma   90.00
#
_symmetry.space_group_name_H-M   'P 1'
#
loop_
_entity.id
_entity.type
_entity.pdbx_description
1 polymer ?
#
loop_
_entity_poly.entity_id
_entity_poly.type
_entity_poly.pdbx_seq_one_letter_code
_entity_poly.pdbx_strand_id
1 'polypeptide(L)'
;AGVCLEDKVFPKTNSFLHGTEQPLADIDEFCGRIQAGKDAQHSDDFVIVARVEAFIAGWGMAEALKRAEAYHRAGADAILIHSAKPTACEIVAFKKNWGNRLPIVVVPTKYYATNTAVFREHGISAVIWANHMMRA
;
A
#
# COMPACT_ATOMS: atom_id res chain seq x y z
N ALA A 1 17.29 -0.94 -4.44
CA ALA A 1 16.83 -1.34 -3.08
C ALA A 1 16.08 -0.16 -2.47
N GLY A 2 15.28 -0.34 -1.42
CA GLY A 2 14.40 0.72 -0.97
C GLY A 2 13.74 0.47 0.38
N VAL A 3 12.85 1.38 0.76
CA VAL A 3 12.05 1.31 1.99
C VAL A 3 10.57 1.39 1.66
N CYS A 4 9.77 0.75 2.50
CA CYS A 4 8.32 0.81 2.44
C CYS A 4 7.80 1.53 3.69
N LEU A 5 7.11 2.66 3.51
CA LEU A 5 6.50 3.44 4.59
C LEU A 5 4.99 3.22 4.59
N GLU A 6 4.35 3.10 5.76
CA GLU A 6 2.89 2.93 5.87
C GLU A 6 2.21 4.12 6.53
N ASP A 7 1.00 4.46 6.08
CA ASP A 7 0.24 5.64 6.47
C ASP A 7 -0.58 5.48 7.75
N LYS A 8 -0.06 4.72 8.72
CA LYS A 8 -0.68 4.59 10.04
C LYS A 8 -0.25 5.69 11.00
N VAL A 9 -1.14 6.00 11.95
CA VAL A 9 -0.80 6.84 13.11
C VAL A 9 0.22 6.09 13.99
N PHE A 10 1.25 6.80 14.43
CA PHE A 10 2.25 6.29 15.38
C PHE A 10 2.08 6.98 16.75
N PRO A 11 2.20 6.26 17.88
CA PRO A 11 2.44 4.82 18.03
C PRO A 11 1.20 3.98 17.67
N LYS A 12 1.43 2.73 17.24
CA LYS A 12 0.41 1.77 16.80
C LYS A 12 -0.75 1.69 17.80
N THR A 13 -1.91 2.21 17.44
CA THR A 13 -3.07 2.32 18.34
C THR A 13 -3.81 0.96 18.42
N ASN A 14 -4.20 0.57 19.64
CA ASN A 14 -4.89 -0.70 19.91
C ASN A 14 -6.38 -0.63 19.48
N SER A 15 -6.90 -1.76 19.01
CA SER A 15 -8.18 -1.99 18.29
C SER A 15 -9.48 -1.78 19.09
N PHE A 16 -9.49 -0.89 20.09
CA PHE A 16 -10.66 -0.62 20.95
C PHE A 16 -11.33 0.75 20.71
N LEU A 17 -10.97 1.47 19.64
CA LEU A 17 -11.70 2.68 19.25
C LEU A 17 -13.01 2.28 18.57
N HIS A 18 -14.14 2.67 19.17
CA HIS A 18 -15.49 2.44 18.66
C HIS A 18 -15.69 3.17 17.32
N GLY A 19 -15.47 2.45 16.23
CA GLY A 19 -15.73 2.81 14.84
C GLY A 19 -15.31 1.63 13.95
N THR A 20 -16.00 1.38 12.84
CA THR A 20 -15.57 0.34 11.87
C THR A 20 -14.24 0.70 11.20
N GLU A 21 -13.91 1.99 11.18
CA GLU A 21 -12.74 2.54 10.50
C GLU A 21 -11.67 2.97 11.51
N GLN A 22 -10.44 2.47 11.36
CA GLN A 22 -9.30 2.88 12.16
C GLN A 22 -8.73 4.21 11.64
N PRO A 23 -8.32 5.14 12.52
CA PRO A 23 -7.70 6.37 12.08
C PRO A 23 -6.35 6.08 11.40
N LEU A 24 -6.15 6.73 10.25
CA LEU A 24 -4.89 6.73 9.52
C LEU A 24 -4.18 8.07 9.75
N ALA A 25 -2.88 8.11 9.44
CA ALA A 25 -2.16 9.37 9.42
C ALA A 25 -2.83 10.35 8.46
N ASP A 26 -2.70 11.64 8.78
CA ASP A 26 -3.16 12.68 7.88
C ASP A 26 -2.43 12.55 6.52
N ILE A 27 -3.15 12.85 5.45
CA ILE A 27 -2.59 12.67 4.10
C ILE A 27 -1.41 13.59 3.88
N ASP A 28 -1.49 14.84 4.32
CA ASP A 28 -0.43 15.83 4.13
C ASP A 28 0.77 15.50 5.03
N GLU A 29 0.51 15.03 6.25
CA GLU A 29 1.55 14.52 7.14
C GLU A 29 2.34 13.38 6.47
N PHE A 30 1.65 12.37 5.93
CA PHE A 30 2.32 11.24 5.28
C PHE A 30 3.01 11.64 3.97
N CYS A 31 2.43 12.56 3.20
CA CYS A 31 3.09 13.15 2.04
C CYS A 31 4.41 13.84 2.43
N GLY A 32 4.43 14.58 3.54
CA GLY A 32 5.64 15.20 4.07
C GLY A 32 6.72 14.19 4.43
N ARG A 33 6.36 13.02 4.97
CA ARG A 33 7.31 11.92 5.23
C ARG A 33 7.91 11.35 3.94
N ILE A 34 7.09 11.18 2.90
CA ILE A 34 7.56 10.72 1.58
C ILE A 34 8.53 11.75 0.98
N GLN A 35 8.14 13.02 0.95
CA GLN A 35 8.95 14.11 0.40
C GLN A 35 10.28 14.23 1.13
N ALA A 36 10.27 14.26 2.48
CA ALA A 36 11.49 14.26 3.26
C ALA A 36 12.38 13.04 2.98
N GLY A 37 11.77 11.88 2.76
CA GLY A 37 12.48 10.67 2.35
C GLY A 37 13.13 10.81 0.97
N LYS A 38 12.43 11.41 -0.01
CA LYS A 38 12.94 11.67 -1.36
C LYS A 38 14.05 12.73 -1.35
N ASP A 39 13.89 13.80 -0.59
CA ASP A 39 14.87 14.88 -0.44
C ASP A 39 16.18 14.41 0.22
N ALA A 40 16.11 13.40 1.09
CA ALA A 40 17.26 12.81 1.75
C ALA A 40 17.99 11.73 0.90
N GLN A 41 17.51 11.41 -0.30
CA GLN A 41 18.13 10.39 -1.15
C GLN A 41 19.47 10.88 -1.70
N HIS A 42 20.49 10.03 -1.63
CA HIS A 42 21.78 10.25 -2.29
C HIS A 42 21.90 9.55 -3.65
N SER A 43 20.91 8.72 -4.00
CA SER A 43 20.91 7.91 -5.23
C SER A 43 19.50 7.83 -5.79
N ASP A 44 19.38 8.08 -7.09
CA ASP A 44 18.12 8.02 -7.84
C ASP A 44 17.57 6.57 -7.95
N ASP A 45 18.41 5.56 -7.72
CA ASP A 45 18.02 4.15 -7.73
C ASP A 45 17.35 3.69 -6.42
N PHE A 46 17.34 4.55 -5.39
CA PHE A 46 16.71 4.25 -4.11
C PHE A 46 15.20 4.48 -4.16
N VAL A 47 14.43 3.42 -3.91
CA VAL A 47 12.98 3.40 -4.09
C VAL A 47 12.26 3.65 -2.75
N ILE A 48 11.31 4.57 -2.73
CA ILE A 48 10.35 4.74 -1.63
C ILE A 48 8.99 4.21 -2.08
N VAL A 49 8.53 3.16 -1.40
CA VAL A 49 7.21 2.55 -1.60
C VAL A 49 6.25 3.10 -0.55
N ALA A 50 5.15 3.71 -0.99
CA ALA A 50 4.08 4.15 -0.11
C ALA A 50 3.05 3.02 0.06
N ARG A 51 2.92 2.51 1.28
CA ARG A 51 1.95 1.50 1.66
C ARG A 51 0.67 2.15 2.15
N VAL A 52 -0.40 1.91 1.42
CA VAL A 52 -1.74 2.44 1.70
C VAL A 52 -2.51 1.41 2.52
N GLU A 53 -2.87 1.78 3.75
CA GLU A 53 -3.57 0.90 4.70
C GLU A 53 -5.09 1.15 4.76
N ALA A 54 -5.65 1.95 3.84
CA ALA A 54 -7.08 2.27 3.76
C ALA A 54 -8.00 1.04 3.91
N PHE A 55 -7.82 -0.01 3.08
CA PHE A 55 -8.66 -1.22 3.19
C PHE A 55 -8.43 -2.00 4.50
N ILE A 56 -7.19 -1.99 5.03
CA ILE A 56 -6.87 -2.64 6.31
C ILE A 56 -7.54 -1.93 7.47
N ALA A 57 -7.59 -0.60 7.41
CA ALA A 57 -8.22 0.27 8.37
C ALA A 57 -9.74 0.37 8.18
N GLY A 58 -10.36 -0.40 7.28
CA GLY A 58 -11.82 -0.44 7.10
C GLY A 58 -12.39 0.61 6.15
N TRP A 59 -11.55 1.47 5.57
CA TRP A 59 -11.97 2.49 4.60
C TRP A 59 -12.23 1.88 3.22
N GLY A 60 -12.97 2.62 2.39
CA GLY A 60 -13.34 2.21 1.04
C GLY A 60 -12.33 2.54 -0.07
N MET A 61 -12.66 2.12 -1.29
CA MET A 61 -11.87 2.33 -2.52
C MET A 61 -11.56 3.81 -2.77
N ALA A 62 -12.51 4.71 -2.52
CA ALA A 62 -12.33 6.14 -2.75
C ALA A 62 -11.20 6.70 -1.88
N GLU A 63 -11.13 6.32 -0.61
CA GLU A 63 -10.08 6.76 0.31
C GLU A 63 -8.73 6.14 -0.07
N ALA A 64 -8.71 4.86 -0.44
CA ALA A 64 -7.49 4.20 -0.93
C ALA A 64 -6.89 4.92 -2.15
N LEU A 65 -7.73 5.28 -3.13
CA LEU A 65 -7.30 6.00 -4.34
C LEU A 65 -6.85 7.42 -4.03
N LYS A 66 -7.59 8.14 -3.16
CA LYS A 66 -7.24 9.50 -2.72
C LYS A 66 -5.85 9.52 -2.09
N ARG A 67 -5.56 8.58 -1.18
CA ARG A 67 -4.27 8.43 -0.53
C ARG A 67 -3.17 8.07 -1.51
N ALA A 68 -3.39 7.06 -2.34
CA ALA A 68 -2.42 6.66 -3.37
C ALA A 68 -2.07 7.80 -4.33
N GLU A 69 -3.05 8.59 -4.76
CA GLU A 69 -2.84 9.75 -5.63
C GLU A 69 -2.01 10.84 -4.94
N ALA A 70 -2.31 11.14 -3.68
CA ALA A 70 -1.52 12.09 -2.89
C ALA A 70 -0.07 11.61 -2.74
N TYR A 71 0.14 10.33 -2.45
CA TYR A 71 1.47 9.75 -2.23
C TYR A 71 2.28 9.67 -3.53
N HIS A 72 1.61 9.42 -4.66
CA HIS A 72 2.20 9.55 -5.97
C HIS A 72 2.70 10.97 -6.23
N ARG A 73 1.87 11.99 -5.97
CA ARG A 73 2.26 13.41 -6.13
C ARG A 73 3.36 13.84 -5.17
N ALA A 74 3.43 13.21 -4.00
CA ALA A 74 4.50 13.42 -3.03
C ALA A 74 5.86 12.80 -3.44
N GLY A 75 5.89 12.01 -4.53
CA GLY A 75 7.11 11.44 -5.08
C GLY A 75 7.37 9.98 -4.71
N ALA A 76 6.36 9.24 -4.26
CA ALA A 76 6.49 7.79 -4.10
C ALA A 76 6.81 7.12 -5.44
N ASP A 77 7.69 6.11 -5.42
CA ASP A 77 8.15 5.40 -6.61
C ASP A 77 7.25 4.20 -6.94
N ALA A 78 6.54 3.68 -5.93
CA ALA A 78 5.51 2.65 -6.09
C ALA A 78 4.47 2.73 -4.98
N ILE A 79 3.30 2.16 -5.23
CA ILE A 79 2.25 2.01 -4.21
C ILE A 79 2.15 0.54 -3.82
N LEU A 80 2.24 0.26 -2.52
CA LEU A 80 1.84 -1.03 -1.96
C LEU A 80 0.40 -0.91 -1.49
N ILE A 81 -0.51 -1.65 -2.12
CA ILE A 81 -1.90 -1.73 -1.70
C ILE A 81 -2.14 -3.05 -0.97
N HIS A 82 -2.71 -2.98 0.24
CA HIS A 82 -2.95 -4.16 1.06
C HIS A 82 -4.44 -4.35 1.35
N SER A 83 -4.86 -5.60 1.46
CA SER A 83 -6.23 -6.00 1.80
C SER A 83 -6.18 -7.17 2.77
N ALA A 84 -7.11 -7.17 3.72
CA ALA A 84 -7.28 -8.24 4.69
C ALA A 84 -8.28 -9.32 4.20
N LYS A 85 -8.92 -9.12 3.03
CA LYS A 85 -9.90 -10.06 2.47
C LYS A 85 -9.22 -11.34 1.96
N PRO A 86 -9.96 -12.47 1.93
CA PRO A 86 -9.44 -13.73 1.42
C PRO A 86 -9.38 -13.79 -0.12
N THR A 87 -9.85 -12.75 -0.82
CA THR A 87 -9.85 -12.67 -2.29
C THR A 87 -9.10 -11.42 -2.76
N ALA A 88 -8.53 -11.48 -3.96
CA ALA A 88 -7.83 -10.34 -4.57
C ALA A 88 -8.76 -9.29 -5.20
N CYS A 89 -10.08 -9.35 -4.98
CA CYS A 89 -11.05 -8.47 -5.65
C CYS A 89 -10.77 -6.98 -5.41
N GLU A 90 -10.44 -6.59 -4.18
CA GLU A 90 -10.11 -5.20 -3.86
C GLU A 90 -8.84 -4.73 -4.56
N ILE A 91 -7.84 -5.60 -4.65
CA ILE A 91 -6.55 -5.32 -5.28
C ILE A 91 -6.72 -5.13 -6.78
N VAL A 92 -7.46 -6.03 -7.43
CA VAL A 92 -7.78 -5.96 -8.86
C VAL A 92 -8.61 -4.71 -9.18
N ALA A 93 -9.63 -4.43 -8.36
CA ALA A 93 -10.45 -3.24 -8.52
C ALA A 93 -9.63 -1.96 -8.32
N PHE A 94 -8.74 -1.92 -7.32
CA PHE A 94 -7.85 -0.79 -7.09
C PHE A 94 -6.94 -0.57 -8.28
N LYS A 95 -6.28 -1.63 -8.77
CA LYS A 95 -5.40 -1.56 -9.94
C LYS A 95 -6.10 -1.02 -11.19
N LYS A 96 -7.34 -1.45 -11.44
CA LYS A 96 -8.16 -0.93 -12.56
C LYS A 96 -8.43 0.57 -12.43
N ASN A 97 -8.80 1.04 -11.25
CA ASN A 97 -9.08 2.47 -11.01
C ASN A 97 -7.81 3.33 -10.92
N TRP A 98 -6.68 2.74 -10.52
CA TRP A 98 -5.40 3.43 -10.38
C TRP A 98 -4.83 3.92 -11.71
N GLY A 99 -5.20 3.32 -12.84
CA GLY A 99 -4.84 3.83 -14.17
C GLY A 99 -3.34 3.83 -14.46
N ASN A 100 -2.58 2.91 -13.87
CA ASN A 100 -1.14 2.71 -14.11
C ASN A 100 -0.24 3.94 -13.86
N ARG A 101 -0.63 4.86 -12.96
CA ARG A 101 0.17 6.04 -12.61
C ARG A 101 1.50 5.71 -11.95
N LEU A 102 1.54 4.63 -11.17
CA LEU A 102 2.73 4.03 -10.56
C LEU A 102 2.66 2.50 -10.52
N PRO A 103 3.81 1.82 -10.43
CA PRO A 103 3.88 0.40 -10.12
C PRO A 103 3.09 0.04 -8.86
N ILE A 104 2.37 -1.08 -8.90
CA ILE A 104 1.62 -1.60 -7.76
C ILE A 104 2.30 -2.84 -7.19
N VAL A 105 2.52 -2.83 -5.88
CA VAL A 105 3.07 -3.93 -5.10
C VAL A 105 1.95 -4.53 -4.23
N VAL A 106 1.92 -5.86 -4.11
CA VAL A 106 0.88 -6.58 -3.35
C VAL A 106 1.47 -7.62 -2.41
N VAL A 107 0.72 -7.97 -1.37
CA VAL A 107 1.11 -8.95 -0.35
C VAL A 107 -0.03 -9.99 -0.19
N PRO A 108 0.00 -11.10 -0.93
CA PRO A 108 -1.11 -12.06 -1.00
C PRO A 108 -1.16 -13.06 0.16
N THR A 109 -0.73 -12.69 1.37
CA THR A 109 -0.73 -13.62 2.52
C THR A 109 -2.14 -14.07 2.91
N LYS A 110 -3.16 -13.18 2.80
CA LYS A 110 -4.56 -13.50 3.11
C LYS A 110 -5.34 -14.10 1.94
N TYR A 111 -4.99 -13.73 0.72
CA TYR A 111 -5.62 -14.18 -0.52
C TYR A 111 -4.70 -15.08 -1.36
N TYR A 112 -3.95 -15.94 -0.67
CA TYR A 112 -2.89 -16.80 -1.23
C TYR A 112 -3.42 -17.80 -2.27
N ALA A 113 -4.71 -18.16 -2.20
CA ALA A 113 -5.36 -19.03 -3.18
C ALA A 113 -5.54 -18.38 -4.57
N THR A 114 -5.33 -17.06 -4.67
CA THR A 114 -5.38 -16.35 -5.95
C THR A 114 -4.24 -16.83 -6.85
N ASN A 115 -4.58 -17.34 -8.04
CA ASN A 115 -3.58 -17.73 -9.02
C ASN A 115 -2.72 -16.52 -9.42
N THR A 116 -1.39 -16.68 -9.41
CA THR A 116 -0.44 -15.64 -9.82
C THR A 116 -0.67 -15.09 -11.23
N ALA A 117 -1.31 -15.86 -12.12
CA ALA A 117 -1.74 -15.40 -13.45
C ALA A 117 -2.62 -14.13 -13.36
N VAL A 118 -3.52 -14.05 -12.37
CA VAL A 118 -4.39 -12.88 -12.14
C VAL A 118 -3.57 -11.62 -11.92
N PHE A 119 -2.49 -11.70 -11.14
CA PHE A 119 -1.62 -10.54 -10.90
C PHE A 119 -0.88 -10.10 -12.18
N ARG A 120 -0.45 -11.05 -13.01
CA ARG A 120 0.20 -10.75 -14.30
C ARG A 120 -0.78 -10.11 -15.28
N GLU A 121 -1.98 -10.67 -15.42
CA GLU A 121 -3.04 -10.18 -16.31
C GLU A 121 -3.47 -8.75 -15.97
N HIS A 122 -3.51 -8.40 -14.67
CA HIS A 122 -3.83 -7.06 -14.21
C HIS A 122 -2.63 -6.11 -14.13
N GLY A 123 -1.43 -6.54 -14.54
CA GLY A 123 -0.24 -5.69 -14.58
C GLY A 123 0.26 -5.26 -13.19
N ILE A 124 0.12 -6.12 -12.18
CA ILE A 124 0.74 -5.93 -10.87
C ILE A 124 2.26 -6.10 -11.02
N SER A 125 3.01 -5.14 -10.48
CA SER A 125 4.44 -5.00 -10.76
C SER A 125 5.32 -5.89 -9.86
N ALA A 126 4.91 -6.10 -8.61
CA ALA A 126 5.62 -6.97 -7.68
C ALA A 126 4.69 -7.65 -6.68
N VAL A 127 5.08 -8.85 -6.25
CA VAL A 127 4.37 -9.68 -5.27
C VAL A 127 5.33 -10.03 -4.13
N ILE A 128 4.93 -9.76 -2.89
CA ILE A 128 5.75 -10.04 -1.70
C ILE A 128 5.18 -11.24 -0.93
N TRP A 129 5.97 -12.31 -0.83
CA TRP A 129 5.67 -13.49 -0.02
C TRP A 129 6.15 -13.32 1.43
N ALA A 130 5.47 -12.44 2.17
CA ALA A 130 6.03 -11.75 3.34
C ALA A 130 6.67 -12.59 4.46
N ASN A 131 6.12 -13.76 4.83
CA ASN A 131 6.51 -14.43 6.09
C ASN A 131 6.57 -15.96 6.03
N HIS A 132 6.58 -16.55 4.83
CA HIS A 132 6.51 -18.00 4.66
C HIS A 132 7.75 -18.72 5.21
N MET A 133 8.95 -18.16 4.99
CA MET A 133 10.20 -18.76 5.48
C MET A 133 10.30 -18.78 7.00
N MET A 134 9.72 -17.80 7.71
CA MET A 134 9.69 -17.81 9.18
C MET A 134 8.65 -18.77 9.76
N ARG A 135 7.69 -19.23 8.94
CA ARG A 135 6.62 -20.15 9.34
C ARG A 135 6.93 -21.60 9.01
N ALA A 136 8.02 -21.86 8.27
CA ALA A 136 8.45 -23.18 7.80
C ALA A 136 9.15 -23.98 8.89
#